data_AF-A0A258B2K5-F1
#
_entry.id   AF-A0A258B2K5-F1
#
_cell.length_a   1.000
_cell.length_b   1.000
_cell.length_c   1.000
_cell.angle_alpha   90.00
_cell.angle_beta   90.00
_cell.angle_gamma   90.00
#
_symmetry.space_group_name_H-M   'P 1'
#
loop_
_entity.id
_entity.type
_entity.pdbx_description
1 polymer ?
#
loop_
_entity_poly.entity_id
_entity_poly.type
_entity_poly.pdbx_seq_one_letter_code
_entity_poly.pdbx_strand_id
1 'polypeptide(L)' 'MKLEQGQIWRQGGDYYRIVEWARMSIEYKVMKDPVSKEGTLHKVTKKEFCRILKGAVLLKPEDLPTAETEVSHAPETV' A
#
# COMPACT_ATOMS: atom_id res chain seq x y z
N MET A 1 11.88 6.72 5.60
CA MET A 1 10.83 6.15 4.74
C MET A 1 10.01 7.29 4.15
N LYS A 2 9.82 7.33 2.82
CA LYS A 2 8.93 8.29 2.18
C LYS A 2 7.55 7.63 2.06
N LEU A 3 6.55 8.22 2.71
CA LEU A 3 5.16 7.82 2.59
C LEU A 3 4.48 8.79 1.64
N GLU A 4 3.82 8.25 0.62
CA GLU A 4 3.23 9.01 -0.47
C GLU A 4 1.77 8.58 -0.68
N GLN A 5 0.93 9.51 -1.10
CA GLN A 5 -0.46 9.20 -1.43
C GLN A 5 -0.53 8.17 -2.55
N GLY A 6 -1.46 7.23 -2.43
CA GLY A 6 -1.63 6.14 -3.38
C GLY A 6 -0.75 4.91 -3.14
N GLN A 7 0.24 4.98 -2.24
CA GLN A 7 1.03 3.80 -1.87
C GLN A 7 0.17 2.72 -1.21
N ILE A 8 0.42 1.46 -1.57
CA ILE A 8 -0.26 0.29 -1.00
C ILE A 8 0.76 -0.52 -0.22
N TRP A 9 0.44 -0.83 1.02
CA TRP A 9 1.27 -1.64 1.89
C TRP A 9 0.55 -2.94 2.20
N ARG A 10 1.26 -4.07 2.20
CA ARG A 10 0.69 -5.37 2.56
C ARG A 10 1.24 -5.81 3.91
N GLN A 11 0.37 -6.20 4.82
CA GLN A 11 0.74 -6.81 6.08
C GLN A 11 -0.09 -8.06 6.29
N GLY A 12 0.56 -9.22 6.33
CA GLY A 12 -0.15 -10.50 6.35
C GLY A 12 -1.03 -10.66 5.11
N GLY A 13 -2.35 -10.65 5.31
CA GLY A 13 -3.36 -10.73 4.24
C GLY A 13 -4.15 -9.44 3.99
N ASP A 14 -3.80 -8.34 4.67
CA ASP A 14 -4.49 -7.06 4.54
C ASP A 14 -3.65 -6.05 3.75
N TYR A 15 -4.33 -5.21 2.98
CA TYR A 15 -3.75 -4.17 2.13
C TYR A 15 -4.13 -2.80 2.67
N TYR A 16 -3.13 -1.93 2.86
CA TYR A 16 -3.24 -0.61 3.45
C TYR A 16 -2.86 0.43 2.39
N ARG A 17 -3.85 1.08 1.79
CA ARG A 17 -3.63 2.12 0.78
C ARG A 17 -3.68 3.50 1.41
N ILE A 18 -2.62 4.28 1.28
CA ILE A 18 -2.62 5.67 1.74
C ILE A 18 -3.53 6.49 0.82
N VAL A 19 -4.56 7.11 1.40
CA VAL A 19 -5.52 7.96 0.69
C VAL A 19 -5.13 9.42 0.85
N GLU A 20 -4.87 9.86 2.08
CA GLU A 20 -4.50 11.24 2.38
C GLU A 20 -3.36 11.33 3.40
N TRP A 21 -2.46 12.28 3.15
CA TRP A 21 -1.37 12.59 4.07
C TRP A 21 -1.53 13.99 4.64
N ALA A 22 -2.11 14.07 5.82
CA ALA A 22 -2.24 15.32 6.56
C ALA A 22 -1.00 15.59 7.43
N ARG A 23 -0.92 16.81 7.97
CA ARG A 23 0.25 17.28 8.73
C ARG A 23 0.54 16.41 9.96
N MET A 24 -0.50 15.95 10.67
CA MET A 24 -0.38 15.15 11.91
C MET A 24 -1.11 13.80 11.83
N SER A 25 -1.85 13.53 10.76
CA SER A 25 -2.60 12.30 10.57
C SER A 25 -2.35 11.71 9.18
N ILE A 26 -2.56 10.41 9.07
CA ILE A 26 -2.52 9.64 7.84
C ILE A 26 -3.87 8.98 7.71
N GLU A 27 -4.49 9.17 6.56
CA GLU A 27 -5.71 8.47 6.19
C GLU A 27 -5.36 7.35 5.21
N TYR A 28 -5.78 6.15 5.55
CA TYR A 28 -5.50 4.95 4.77
C TYR A 28 -6.74 4.08 4.69
N LYS A 29 -6.82 3.28 3.63
CA LYS A 29 -7.90 2.34 3.38
C LYS A 29 -7.38 0.93 3.58
N VAL A 30 -8.03 0.16 4.44
CA VAL A 30 -7.75 -1.27 4.66
C VAL A 30 -8.64 -2.08 3.74
N MET A 31 -8.05 -2.91 2.91
CA MET A 31 -8.72 -3.73 1.91
C MET A 31 -8.21 -5.17 2.05
N LYS A 32 -9.07 -6.16 1.90
CA LYS A 32 -8.66 -7.57 1.79
C LYS A 32 -8.26 -7.94 0.37
N ASP A 33 -8.81 -7.21 -0.59
CA ASP A 33 -8.55 -7.40 -2.00
C ASP A 33 -8.14 -6.04 -2.62
N PRO A 34 -6.93 -5.94 -3.21
CA PRO A 34 -6.46 -4.70 -3.81
C PRO A 34 -7.21 -4.32 -5.10
N VAL A 35 -7.90 -5.28 -5.73
CA VAL A 35 -8.61 -5.11 -7.01
C VAL A 35 -10.01 -4.56 -6.77
N SER A 36 -10.76 -5.12 -5.82
CA SER A 36 -12.12 -4.66 -5.52
C SER A 36 -12.20 -3.22 -5.05
N LYS A 37 -11.11 -2.64 -4.53
CA LYS A 37 -11.05 -1.30 -3.93
C LYS A 37 -12.05 -1.09 -2.77
N GLU A 38 -12.71 -2.15 -2.32
CA GLU A 38 -13.63 -2.18 -1.19
C GLU A 38 -12.85 -2.36 0.10
N GLY A 39 -13.12 -1.50 1.06
CA GLY A 39 -12.36 -1.47 2.29
C GLY A 39 -12.77 -0.34 3.22
N THR A 40 -12.30 -0.41 4.45
CA THR A 40 -12.60 0.55 5.50
C THR A 40 -11.58 1.68 5.47
N LEU A 41 -12.06 2.92 5.48
CA LEU A 41 -11.22 4.11 5.60
C LEU A 41 -10.91 4.34 7.08
N HIS A 42 -9.63 4.50 7.39
CA HIS A 42 -9.11 4.74 8.73
C HIS A 42 -8.24 5.98 8.74
N LYS A 43 -8.39 6.79 9.79
CA LYS A 43 -7.55 7.96 10.04
C LYS A 43 -6.82 7.77 11.35
N VAL A 44 -5.50 7.76 11.30
CA VAL A 44 -4.64 7.57 12.48
C VAL A 44 -3.53 8.60 12.50
N THR A 45 -2.80 8.69 13.60
CA THR A 45 -1.61 9.55 13.65
C THR A 45 -0.43 8.93 12.87
N LYS A 46 0.54 9.76 12.45
CA LYS A 46 1.76 9.28 11.80
C LYS A 46 2.51 8.22 12.61
N LYS A 47 2.48 8.36 13.95
CA LYS A 47 3.13 7.45 14.90
C LYS A 47 2.44 6.08 14.92
N GLU A 48 1.11 6.06 14.91
CA GLU A 48 0.32 4.83 14.84
C GLU A 48 0.48 4.15 13.50
N PHE A 49 0.40 4.89 12.40
CA PHE A 49 0.57 4.32 11.07
C PHE A 49 1.95 3.68 10.90
N CYS A 50 3.02 4.31 11.39
CA CYS A 50 4.36 3.73 11.37
C CYS A 50 4.46 2.44 12.20
N ARG A 51 3.69 2.30 13.29
CA ARG A 51 3.59 1.04 14.04
C ARG A 51 2.85 -0.04 13.27
N ILE A 52 1.80 0.32 12.53
CA ILE A 52 1.07 -0.61 11.65
C ILE A 52 2.00 -1.09 10.54
N LEU A 53 2.74 -0.18 9.90
CA LEU A 53 3.69 -0.54 8.86
C LEU A 53 4.89 -1.35 9.35
N LYS A 54 5.05 -1.55 10.67
CA LYS A 54 6.13 -2.37 11.22
C LYS A 54 5.90 -3.84 10.84
N GLY A 55 6.64 -4.29 9.82
CA GLY A 55 6.48 -5.62 9.21
C GLY A 55 5.54 -5.64 7.99
N ALA A 56 5.06 -4.48 7.55
CA ALA A 56 4.37 -4.35 6.27
C ALA A 56 5.39 -4.19 5.13
N VAL A 57 5.04 -4.68 3.96
CA VAL A 57 5.82 -4.57 2.72
C VAL A 57 5.14 -3.57 1.80
N LEU A 58 5.88 -2.60 1.29
CA LEU A 58 5.38 -1.70 0.25
C LEU A 58 5.17 -2.50 -1.04
N LEU A 59 3.94 -2.54 -1.54
CA LEU A 59 3.63 -3.11 -2.84
C LEU A 59 3.76 -2.01 -3.89
N LYS A 60 4.51 -2.31 -4.94
CA LYS A 60 4.51 -1.47 -6.14
C LYS A 60 3.27 -1.80 -6.98
N PRO A 61 2.90 -0.91 -7.92
CA PRO A 61 1.81 -1.19 -8.85
C PRO A 61 1.99 -2.51 -9.62
N GLU A 62 3.23 -2.90 -9.90
CA GLU A 62 3.60 -4.17 -10.57
C GLU A 62 3.36 -5.42 -9.71
N ASP A 63 3.37 -5.30 -8.37
CA ASP A 63 3.16 -6.41 -7.43
C ASP A 63 1.67 -6.65 -7.12
N LEU A 64 0.80 -5.73 -7.53
CA LEU A 64 -0.64 -5.92 -7.37
C LEU A 64 -1.08 -6.97 -8.39
N PRO A 65 -1.89 -7.97 -7.99
CA PRO A 65 -2.48 -8.93 -8.92
C PRO A 65 -3.48 -8.19 -9.79
N THR A 66 -2.99 -7.48 -10.80
CA THR A 66 -3.78 -7.02 -11.92
C THR A 66 -4.20 -8.31 -12.63
N ALA A 67 -5.50 -8.48 -12.87
CA ALA A 67 -6.04 -9.69 -13.51
C ALA A 67 -5.47 -9.97 -14.91
N GLU A 68 -4.55 -9.14 -15.40
CA GLU A 68 -3.86 -9.28 -16.66
C GLU A 68 -2.38 -8.90 -16.47
N THR A 69 -1.48 -9.79 -16.93
CA THR A 69 -0.07 -9.56 -17.28
C THR A 69 0.99 -9.97 -16.24
N GLU A 70 1.34 -11.26 -16.25
CA GLU A 70 2.75 -11.66 -16.43
C GLU A 70 3.33 -10.83 -17.58
N VAL A 71 4.40 -10.06 -17.36
CA VAL A 71 5.56 -9.79 -18.25
C VAL A 71 6.34 -8.60 -17.66
N SER A 72 7.67 -8.74 -17.64
CA SER A 72 8.70 -7.70 -17.46
C SER A 72 9.37 -7.67 -16.09
N HIS A 73 10.29 -8.60 -15.85
CA HIS A 73 11.44 -8.31 -15.00
C HIS A 73 12.69 -8.20 -15.87
N ALA A 74 13.17 -6.96 -15.95
CA ALA A 74 14.50 -6.45 -16.30
C ALA A 74 15.07 -6.63 -17.74
N PRO A 75 15.52 -5.54 -18.40
CA PRO A 75 16.62 -5.63 -19.34
C PRO A 75 17.92 -5.73 -18.53
N GLU A 76 18.53 -6.92 -18.51
CA GLU A 76 19.90 -7.07 -18.01
C GLU A 76 20.88 -6.61 -19.10
N THR A 77 21.81 -5.76 -18.68
CA THR A 77 22.84 -5.10 -19.49
C THR A 77 23.88 -6.10 -20.01
N VAL A 78 24.19 -6.06 -21.31
CA VAL A 78 25.55 -6.36 -21.85
C VAL A 78 25.79 -5.59 -23.13
#